data_AF-A0A6S7KIA8-F1
#
_entry.id   AF-A0A6S7KIA8-F1
#
_cell.length_a   1.000
_cell.length_b   1.000
_cell.length_c   1.000
_cell.angle_alpha   90.00
_cell.angle_beta   90.00
_cell.angle_gamma   90.00
#
_symmetry.space_group_name_H-M   'P 1'
#
loop_
_entity.id
_entity.type
_entity.pdbx_description
1 polymer ?
#
loop_
_entity_poly.entity_id
_entity_poly.type
_entity_poly.pdbx_seq_one_letter_code
_entity_poly.pdbx_strand_id
1 'polypeptide(L)'
;MLCEHLGFEETADNKIVIGRSGGGVDIATGDFICYNTIQPSGTSCCIHLQPSRPPRGTTFQIPDVQCKMCDKPLLQDINTFPESVFSGSGDPHNNYERARIIRGGWCPRGHETRYLMLDLQKQYHITQVVVMADTGQRWWSGSYSLKYSHDKTLVNGSSAIP
;
A
#
# COMPACT_ATOMS: atom_id res chain seq x y z
N MET A 1 11.54 3.59 -12.64
CA MET A 1 10.42 2.76 -13.15
C MET A 1 9.43 2.48 -12.02
N LEU A 2 8.11 2.41 -12.29
CA LEU A 2 7.09 2.31 -11.24
C LEU A 2 7.27 1.06 -10.35
N CYS A 3 7.65 -0.06 -10.97
CA CYS A 3 7.95 -1.31 -10.27
C CYS A 3 9.10 -1.13 -9.24
N GLU A 4 10.16 -0.39 -9.60
CA GLU A 4 11.33 -0.21 -8.72
C GLU A 4 10.97 0.56 -7.44
N HIS A 5 10.11 1.57 -7.53
CA HIS A 5 9.60 2.30 -6.36
C HIS A 5 8.80 1.41 -5.41
N LEU A 6 8.27 0.30 -5.92
CA LEU A 6 7.54 -0.70 -5.17
C LEU A 6 8.43 -1.89 -4.76
N GLY A 7 9.75 -1.84 -5.03
CA GLY A 7 10.69 -2.92 -4.70
C GLY A 7 10.67 -4.10 -5.67
N PHE A 8 10.26 -3.89 -6.91
CA PHE A 8 10.18 -4.90 -7.96
C PHE A 8 10.91 -4.46 -9.24
N GLU A 9 11.22 -5.39 -10.13
CA GLU A 9 11.70 -5.06 -11.48
C GLU A 9 10.56 -5.00 -12.49
N GLU A 10 10.67 -4.06 -13.43
CA GLU A 10 9.75 -3.90 -14.55
C GLU A 10 10.15 -4.84 -15.70
N THR A 11 9.23 -5.70 -16.16
CA THR A 11 9.46 -6.44 -17.41
C THR A 11 9.07 -5.61 -18.62
N ALA A 12 9.83 -5.73 -19.71
CA ALA A 12 9.74 -4.87 -20.89
C ALA A 12 8.44 -4.98 -21.72
N ASP A 13 7.52 -5.92 -21.43
CA ASP A 13 6.27 -6.13 -22.18
C ASP A 13 5.00 -5.58 -21.49
N ASN A 14 5.13 -4.56 -20.64
CA ASN A 14 3.97 -3.89 -20.06
C ASN A 14 3.22 -3.07 -21.13
N LYS A 15 1.94 -3.39 -21.36
CA LYS A 15 1.09 -2.66 -22.31
C LYS A 15 0.58 -1.37 -21.67
N ILE A 16 1.40 -0.32 -21.75
CA ILE A 16 1.08 1.01 -21.23
C ILE A 16 0.58 1.88 -22.38
N VAL A 17 -0.62 2.43 -22.21
CA VAL A 17 -1.15 3.49 -23.08
C VAL A 17 -0.82 4.83 -22.43
N ILE A 18 -0.12 5.68 -23.17
CA ILE A 18 0.12 7.06 -22.78
C ILE A 18 -0.90 7.94 -23.51
N GLY A 19 -1.85 8.48 -22.76
CA GLY A 19 -2.81 9.49 -23.24
C GLY A 19 -2.38 10.90 -22.83
N ARG A 20 -2.89 11.92 -23.52
CA ARG A 20 -2.70 13.33 -23.11
C ARG A 20 -3.97 13.90 -22.52
N SER A 21 -3.87 14.47 -21.33
CA SER A 21 -4.95 15.26 -20.74
C SER A 21 -5.07 16.63 -21.38
N GLY A 22 -6.22 17.30 -21.24
CA GLY A 22 -6.47 18.65 -21.75
C GLY A 22 -5.50 19.73 -21.23
N GLY A 23 -4.70 19.44 -20.21
CA GLY A 23 -3.62 20.30 -19.70
C GLY A 23 -2.21 19.96 -20.20
N GLY A 24 -2.04 19.07 -21.19
CA GLY A 24 -0.74 18.73 -21.76
C GLY A 24 0.13 17.79 -20.92
N VAL A 25 -0.44 17.17 -19.89
CA VAL A 25 0.24 16.13 -19.09
C VAL A 25 -0.05 14.76 -19.66
N ASP A 26 1.00 13.96 -19.75
CA ASP A 26 0.94 12.57 -20.16
C ASP A 26 0.37 11.72 -19.00
N ILE A 27 -0.70 10.97 -19.28
CA ILE A 27 -1.39 10.06 -18.36
C ILE A 27 -1.10 8.65 -18.84
N ALA A 28 -0.45 7.86 -17.98
CA ALA A 28 -0.26 6.43 -18.22
C ALA A 28 -1.49 5.65 -17.74
N THR A 29 -1.94 4.69 -18.53
CA THR A 29 -3.00 3.73 -18.21
C THR A 29 -2.59 2.36 -18.73
N GLY A 30 -2.86 1.31 -17.97
CA GLY A 30 -2.50 -0.05 -18.37
C GLY A 30 -2.00 -0.90 -17.22
N ASP A 31 -1.63 -2.12 -17.57
CA ASP A 31 -1.17 -3.13 -16.62
C ASP A 31 0.35 -3.25 -16.63
N PHE A 32 0.94 -3.29 -15.43
CA PHE A 32 2.33 -3.62 -15.21
C PHE A 32 2.42 -4.96 -14.49
N ILE A 33 3.29 -5.84 -14.98
CA ILE A 33 3.72 -7.02 -14.25
C ILE A 33 5.11 -6.71 -13.70
N CYS A 34 5.21 -6.66 -12.38
CA CYS A 34 6.44 -6.40 -11.67
C CYS A 34 6.89 -7.68 -10.96
N TYR A 35 8.18 -8.05 -11.07
CA TYR A 35 8.71 -9.28 -10.46
C TYR A 35 9.65 -8.99 -9.29
N ASN A 36 9.66 -9.89 -8.30
CA ASN A 36 10.57 -9.80 -7.16
C ASN A 36 12.00 -10.17 -7.59
N THR A 37 12.95 -9.28 -7.29
CA THR A 37 14.39 -9.48 -7.58
C THR A 37 15.10 -10.39 -6.58
N ILE A 38 14.52 -10.58 -5.38
CA ILE A 38 15.11 -11.32 -4.27
C ILE A 38 14.70 -12.80 -4.28
N GLN A 39 13.54 -13.12 -4.87
CA GLN A 39 13.07 -14.50 -5.03
C GLN A 39 12.61 -14.75 -6.48
N PRO A 40 13.42 -15.45 -7.29
CA PRO A 40 13.07 -15.80 -8.67
C PRO A 40 11.89 -16.76 -8.78
N SER A 41 11.45 -17.38 -7.68
CA SER A 41 10.55 -18.53 -7.67
C SER A 41 9.07 -18.23 -7.38
N GLY A 42 8.57 -16.99 -7.52
CA GLY A 42 7.11 -16.86 -7.67
C GLY A 42 6.39 -15.55 -7.36
N THR A 43 7.04 -14.53 -6.82
CA THR A 43 6.29 -13.32 -6.40
C THR A 43 6.27 -12.25 -7.49
N SER A 44 5.08 -11.92 -7.99
CA SER A 44 4.83 -10.75 -8.86
C SER A 44 3.72 -9.84 -8.30
N CYS A 45 3.83 -8.51 -8.46
CA CYS A 45 2.67 -7.59 -8.34
C CYS A 45 2.19 -7.23 -9.75
N CYS A 46 0.87 -7.27 -9.90
CA CYS A 46 0.17 -6.84 -11.09
C CYS A 46 -0.44 -5.46 -10.79
N ILE A 47 0.13 -4.38 -11.35
CA ILE A 47 -0.31 -3.00 -11.11
C ILE A 47 -1.21 -2.56 -12.24
N HIS A 48 -2.45 -2.19 -11.93
CA HIS A 48 -3.36 -1.58 -12.88
C HIS A 48 -3.41 -0.06 -12.66
N LEU A 49 -2.92 0.70 -13.64
CA LEU A 49 -3.07 2.15 -13.69
C LEU A 49 -4.40 2.50 -14.36
N GLN A 50 -5.29 3.18 -13.63
CA GLN A 50 -6.56 3.66 -14.17
C GLN A 50 -6.72 5.17 -13.89
N PRO A 51 -7.23 5.99 -14.81
CA PRO A 51 -7.49 7.40 -14.52
C PRO A 51 -8.56 7.56 -13.42
N SER A 52 -8.24 8.28 -12.34
CA SER A 52 -9.23 8.70 -11.34
C SER A 52 -10.03 9.90 -11.84
N ARG A 53 -11.30 9.97 -11.43
CA ARG A 53 -12.12 11.17 -11.62
C ARG A 53 -11.60 12.28 -10.70
N PRO A 54 -11.35 13.49 -11.23
CA PRO A 54 -10.96 14.61 -10.40
C PRO A 54 -12.02 14.92 -9.34
N PRO A 55 -11.62 15.36 -8.13
CA PRO A 55 -12.54 16.02 -7.21
C PRO A 55 -13.19 17.25 -7.89
N ARG A 56 -14.46 17.53 -7.55
CA ARG A 56 -15.23 18.64 -8.14
C ARG A 56 -14.42 19.94 -8.14
N GLY A 57 -14.30 20.58 -9.30
CA GLY A 57 -13.55 21.82 -9.48
C GLY A 57 -12.11 21.66 -9.99
N THR A 58 -11.64 20.43 -10.24
CA THR A 58 -10.36 20.19 -10.92
C THR A 58 -10.59 19.57 -12.31
N THR A 59 -9.84 20.03 -13.32
CA THR A 59 -9.89 19.53 -14.70
C THR A 59 -8.90 18.39 -14.96
N PHE A 60 -8.20 17.94 -13.93
CA PHE A 60 -7.04 17.07 -14.06
C PHE A 60 -7.34 15.64 -13.63
N GLN A 61 -7.14 14.67 -14.53
CA GLN A 61 -7.21 13.25 -14.23
C GLN A 61 -5.86 12.79 -13.70
N ILE A 62 -5.83 12.16 -12.52
CA ILE A 62 -4.62 11.56 -11.94
C ILE A 62 -4.73 10.04 -12.13
N PRO A 63 -3.70 9.34 -12.62
CA PRO A 63 -3.68 7.89 -12.59
C PRO A 63 -3.84 7.40 -11.14
N ASP A 64 -4.94 6.73 -10.86
CA ASP A 64 -5.10 5.88 -9.69
C ASP A 64 -4.35 4.56 -9.94
N VAL A 65 -3.73 4.06 -8.89
CA VAL A 65 -2.89 2.87 -8.95
C VAL A 65 -3.54 1.78 -8.12
N GLN A 66 -4.05 0.73 -8.78
CA GLN A 66 -4.47 -0.48 -8.09
C GLN A 66 -3.37 -1.54 -8.22
N CYS A 67 -2.50 -1.71 -7.21
CA CYS A 67 -1.64 -2.90 -7.14
C CYS A 67 -2.49 -4.07 -6.64
N LYS A 68 -2.67 -5.05 -7.52
CA LYS A 68 -3.11 -6.39 -7.15
C LYS A 68 -1.84 -7.22 -7.02
N MET A 69 -1.34 -7.37 -5.79
CA MET A 69 -0.26 -8.33 -5.55
C MET A 69 -0.77 -9.71 -5.97
N CYS A 70 -0.07 -10.34 -6.90
CA CYS A 70 -0.50 -11.62 -7.46
C CYS A 70 -0.23 -12.75 -6.44
N ASP A 71 0.63 -12.50 -5.45
CA ASP A 71 0.63 -13.18 -4.14
C ASP A 71 -0.42 -12.60 -3.19
N LYS A 72 -1.21 -13.48 -2.56
CA LYS A 72 -2.25 -13.13 -1.60
C LYS A 72 -1.63 -12.32 -0.44
N PRO A 73 -1.83 -10.99 -0.36
CA PRO A 73 -1.25 -10.20 0.71
C PRO A 73 -1.84 -10.67 2.03
N LEU A 74 -0.99 -10.78 3.05
CA LEU A 74 -1.33 -11.45 4.30
C LEU A 74 -2.65 -10.94 4.90
N LEU A 75 -2.82 -9.62 4.93
CA LEU A 75 -3.97 -8.95 5.54
C LEU A 75 -5.21 -8.88 4.62
N GLN A 76 -5.25 -9.53 3.46
CA GLN A 76 -6.47 -9.63 2.64
C GLN A 76 -7.36 -10.80 3.04
N ASP A 77 -6.81 -11.80 3.72
CA ASP A 77 -7.61 -12.88 4.27
C ASP A 77 -8.32 -12.40 5.53
N ILE A 78 -9.58 -11.96 5.38
CA ILE A 78 -10.42 -11.45 6.48
C ILE A 78 -10.76 -12.57 7.49
N ASN A 79 -10.78 -13.83 7.06
CA ASN A 79 -11.10 -14.95 7.95
C ASN A 79 -9.91 -15.26 8.86
N THR A 80 -8.70 -15.26 8.31
CA THR A 80 -7.47 -15.47 9.09
C THR A 80 -7.10 -14.25 9.92
N PHE A 81 -7.29 -13.05 9.36
CA PHE A 81 -7.03 -11.78 10.03
C PHE A 81 -8.34 -11.03 10.16
N PRO A 82 -9.12 -11.23 11.24
CA PRO A 82 -10.34 -10.47 11.50
C PRO A 82 -10.05 -9.01 11.87
N GLU A 83 -11.07 -8.16 11.98
CA GLU A 83 -10.91 -6.74 12.33
C GLU A 83 -10.25 -6.54 13.71
N SER A 84 -10.46 -7.48 14.63
CA SER A 84 -9.89 -7.46 15.98
C SER A 84 -8.36 -7.54 16.03
N VAL A 85 -7.68 -7.92 14.94
CA VAL A 85 -6.21 -7.91 14.91
C VAL A 85 -5.64 -6.51 14.68
N PHE A 86 -6.48 -5.56 14.28
CA PHE A 86 -6.11 -4.18 14.04
C PHE A 86 -6.34 -3.37 15.31
N SER A 87 -5.32 -2.64 15.73
CA SER A 87 -5.36 -1.75 16.89
C SER A 87 -4.36 -0.62 16.68
N GLY A 88 -4.21 0.27 17.65
CA GLY A 88 -3.25 1.36 17.52
C GLY A 88 -3.41 2.45 18.55
N SER A 89 -2.71 3.55 18.33
CA SER A 89 -2.94 4.78 19.08
C SER A 89 -4.20 5.48 18.59
N GLY A 90 -5.02 5.96 19.52
CA GLY A 90 -6.21 6.74 19.25
C GLY A 90 -7.42 6.23 20.01
N ASP A 91 -8.60 6.70 19.61
CA ASP A 91 -9.87 6.28 20.19
C ASP A 91 -10.19 4.81 19.81
N PRO A 92 -10.84 4.00 20.66
CA PRO A 92 -11.33 2.68 20.27
C PRO A 92 -12.27 2.67 19.04
N HIS A 93 -12.78 3.82 18.59
CA HIS A 93 -13.64 3.95 17.41
C HIS A 93 -12.89 4.38 16.13
N ASN A 94 -11.57 4.25 16.09
CA ASN A 94 -10.75 4.75 14.99
C ASN A 94 -10.74 3.88 13.72
N ASN A 95 -11.58 2.84 13.64
CA ASN A 95 -11.73 1.97 12.46
C ASN A 95 -10.39 1.51 11.86
N TYR A 96 -9.52 0.93 12.71
CA TYR A 96 -8.15 0.55 12.35
C TYR A 96 -8.12 -0.47 11.19
N GLU A 97 -9.14 -1.31 11.08
CA GLU A 97 -9.32 -2.29 10.01
C GLU A 97 -9.44 -1.66 8.61
N ARG A 98 -9.74 -0.35 8.54
CA ARG A 98 -9.71 0.39 7.27
C ARG A 98 -8.30 0.56 6.70
N ALA A 99 -7.25 0.28 7.48
CA ALA A 99 -5.88 0.23 6.99
C ALA A 99 -5.65 -0.88 5.95
N ARG A 100 -6.60 -1.81 5.77
CA ARG A 100 -6.53 -2.75 4.65
C ARG A 100 -6.62 -2.01 3.32
N ILE A 101 -5.80 -2.47 2.38
CA ILE A 101 -5.72 -1.98 1.01
C ILE A 101 -7.10 -1.86 0.33
N ILE A 102 -8.06 -2.74 0.68
CA ILE A 102 -9.40 -2.81 0.10
C ILE A 102 -10.46 -1.95 0.81
N ARG A 103 -10.16 -1.31 1.95
CA ARG A 103 -11.19 -0.69 2.83
C ARG A 103 -11.17 0.84 2.88
N GLY A 104 -10.32 1.50 2.09
CA GLY A 104 -10.32 2.95 1.93
C GLY A 104 -9.59 3.71 3.04
N GLY A 105 -8.50 3.14 3.56
CA GLY A 105 -7.52 3.83 4.39
C GLY A 105 -7.93 4.11 5.85
N TRP A 106 -6.92 4.07 6.72
CA TRP A 106 -7.03 4.49 8.12
C TRP A 106 -6.52 5.93 8.29
N CYS A 107 -7.29 6.76 8.97
CA CYS A 107 -6.95 8.16 9.23
C CYS A 107 -7.03 8.43 10.73
N PRO A 108 -5.91 8.51 11.45
CA PRO A 108 -5.93 8.80 12.87
C PRO A 108 -6.25 10.26 13.15
N ARG A 109 -7.01 10.51 14.24
CA ARG A 109 -7.25 11.88 14.75
C ARG A 109 -6.10 12.36 15.65
N GLY A 110 -5.80 13.66 15.57
CA GLY A 110 -4.81 14.36 16.42
C GLY A 110 -3.43 14.54 15.76
N HIS A 111 -2.56 15.31 16.42
CA HIS A 111 -1.31 15.82 15.84
C HIS A 111 -0.02 15.13 16.32
N GLU A 112 -0.10 14.18 17.26
CA GLU A 112 1.08 13.50 17.79
C GLU A 112 1.43 12.25 16.95
N THR A 113 2.56 11.61 17.21
CA THR A 113 2.93 10.34 16.57
C THR A 113 1.83 9.29 16.80
N ARG A 114 1.34 8.71 15.71
CA ARG A 114 0.31 7.66 15.74
C ARG A 114 0.87 6.35 15.19
N TYR A 115 0.41 5.24 15.74
CA TYR A 115 0.80 3.91 15.32
C TYR A 115 -0.43 3.05 15.04
N LEU A 116 -0.30 2.20 14.03
CA LEU A 116 -1.15 1.05 13.77
C LEU A 116 -0.41 -0.19 14.27
N MET A 117 -1.07 -1.02 15.05
CA MET A 117 -0.56 -2.31 15.50
C MET A 117 -1.39 -3.44 14.87
N LEU A 118 -0.70 -4.44 14.36
CA LEU A 118 -1.28 -5.61 13.71
C LEU A 118 -0.85 -6.86 14.49
N ASP A 119 -1.81 -7.55 15.11
CA ASP A 119 -1.57 -8.84 15.78
C ASP A 119 -1.61 -9.97 14.73
N LEU A 120 -0.44 -10.46 14.33
CA LEU A 120 -0.35 -11.50 13.30
C LEU A 120 -0.75 -12.90 13.80
N GLN A 121 -1.03 -13.06 15.11
CA GLN A 121 -1.45 -14.31 15.79
C GLN A 121 -0.46 -15.50 15.72
N LYS A 122 0.52 -15.46 14.82
CA LYS A 122 1.64 -16.40 14.72
C LYS A 122 2.86 -15.69 14.13
N GLN A 123 4.00 -16.39 14.13
CA GLN A 123 5.24 -15.84 13.61
C GLN A 123 5.23 -15.82 12.06
N TYR A 124 5.64 -14.69 11.50
CA TYR A 124 5.80 -14.49 10.07
C TYR A 124 7.19 -13.92 9.78
N HIS A 125 7.78 -14.35 8.66
CA HIS A 125 8.91 -13.66 8.05
C HIS A 125 8.35 -12.60 7.08
N ILE A 126 8.33 -11.34 7.53
CA ILE A 126 7.81 -10.22 6.74
C ILE A 126 8.91 -9.73 5.81
N THR A 127 8.69 -9.88 4.50
CA THR A 127 9.64 -9.45 3.47
C THR A 127 9.34 -8.07 2.91
N GLN A 128 8.09 -7.60 3.03
CA GLN A 128 7.65 -6.34 2.43
C GLN A 128 6.44 -5.76 3.16
N VAL A 129 6.39 -4.43 3.24
CA VAL A 129 5.23 -3.66 3.71
C VAL A 129 4.85 -2.67 2.62
N VAL A 130 3.62 -2.75 2.14
CA VAL A 130 3.06 -1.81 1.16
C VAL A 130 2.14 -0.85 1.90
N VAL A 131 2.38 0.45 1.72
CA VAL A 131 1.56 1.52 2.27
C VAL A 131 0.88 2.25 1.12
N MET A 132 -0.41 2.52 1.26
CA MET A 132 -1.13 3.35 0.28
C MET A 132 -2.10 4.30 0.97
N ALA A 133 -2.39 5.39 0.27
CA ALA A 133 -3.38 6.37 0.69
C ALA A 133 -4.81 5.88 0.38
N ASP A 134 -5.78 6.50 1.04
CA ASP A 134 -7.18 6.41 0.60
C ASP A 134 -7.32 7.13 -0.75
N THR A 135 -7.81 6.42 -1.77
CA THR A 135 -7.97 6.93 -3.14
C THR A 135 -8.94 8.11 -3.21
N GLY A 136 -9.82 8.28 -2.21
CA GLY A 136 -10.74 9.41 -2.12
C GLY A 136 -10.17 10.66 -1.45
N GLN A 137 -8.95 10.61 -0.89
CA GLN A 137 -8.41 11.66 -0.03
C GLN A 137 -7.17 12.33 -0.63
N ARG A 138 -6.94 13.59 -0.26
CA ARG A 138 -5.76 14.38 -0.71
C ARG A 138 -4.56 14.26 0.22
N TRP A 139 -4.71 13.59 1.36
CA TRP A 139 -3.69 13.51 2.39
C TRP A 139 -3.12 12.10 2.46
N TRP A 140 -1.79 12.01 2.52
CA TRP A 140 -1.05 10.76 2.58
C TRP A 140 0.16 10.95 3.49
N SER A 141 0.64 9.86 4.10
CA SER A 141 1.86 9.92 4.90
C SER A 141 3.09 9.75 4.00
N GLY A 142 3.98 10.74 4.01
CA GLY A 142 5.23 10.70 3.24
C GLY A 142 6.32 9.81 3.85
N SER A 143 6.17 9.41 5.11
CA SER A 143 7.14 8.56 5.81
C SER A 143 6.47 7.70 6.88
N TYR A 144 7.12 6.61 7.26
CA TYR A 144 6.71 5.77 8.37
C TYR A 144 7.93 5.12 9.03
N SER A 145 7.76 4.61 10.24
CA SER A 145 8.74 3.75 10.91
C SER A 145 8.07 2.45 11.31
N LEU A 146 8.79 1.33 11.19
CA LEU A 146 8.28 0.01 11.53
C LEU A 146 8.86 -0.44 12.87
N LYS A 147 8.01 -0.99 13.73
CA LYS A 147 8.41 -1.72 14.95
C LYS A 147 7.74 -3.07 14.93
N TYR A 148 8.39 -4.07 15.51
CA TYR A 148 7.85 -5.42 15.62
C TYR A 148 8.05 -5.97 17.03
N SER A 149 7.30 -7.03 17.35
CA SER A 149 7.33 -7.69 18.65
C SER A 149 6.91 -9.15 18.50
N HIS A 150 7.43 -10.01 19.37
CA HIS A 150 7.02 -11.42 19.47
C HIS A 150 6.07 -11.69 20.65
N ASP A 151 5.98 -10.78 21.62
CA ASP A 151 5.32 -10.97 22.92
C ASP A 151 4.57 -9.70 23.40
N LYS A 152 4.25 -8.79 22.47
CA LYS A 152 3.67 -7.46 22.72
C LYS A 152 4.61 -6.50 23.48
N THR A 153 5.87 -6.86 23.71
CA THR A 153 6.93 -5.92 24.10
C THR A 153 7.61 -5.36 22.83
N LEU A 154 7.53 -4.04 22.63
CA LEU A 154 8.03 -3.40 21.40
C LEU A 154 9.56 -3.50 21.33
N VAL A 155 10.08 -4.19 20.32
CA VAL A 155 11.51 -4.21 20.02
C VAL A 155 11.76 -3.20 18.91
N ASN A 156 12.69 -2.26 19.12
CA ASN A 156 13.10 -1.31 18.08
C ASN A 156 13.86 -2.09 17.00
N GLY A 157 13.21 -2.37 15.87
CA GLY A 157 13.87 -2.92 14.68
C GLY A 157 14.45 -1.82 13.81
N SER A 158 15.75 -1.57 13.90
CA SER A 158 16.48 -0.81 12.88
C SER A 158 17.20 -1.80 11.96
N SER A 159 16.68 -1.99 10.75
CA SER A 159 17.47 -2.58 9.67
C SER A 159 17.75 -1.49 8.66
N ALA A 160 19.03 -1.12 8.54
CA ALA A 160 19.55 -0.48 7.35
C ALA A 160 19.46 -1.50 6.20
N ILE A 161 18.96 -1.04 5.07
CA ILE A 161 18.93 -1.81 3.82
C ILE A 161 20.40 -1.89 3.32
N PRO A 162 20.96 -3.08 3.05
CA PRO A 162 22.21 -3.21 2.27
C PRO A 162 22.04 -2.67 0.85
#